data_AF-A0A9P7Z5U0-F1
#
_entry.id   AF-A0A9P7Z5U0-F1
#
_cell.length_a   1.000
_cell.length_b   1.000
_cell.length_c   1.000
_cell.angle_alpha   90.00
_cell.angle_beta   90.00
_cell.angle_gamma   90.00
#
_symmetry.space_group_name_H-M   'P 1'
#
loop_
_entity.id
_entity.type
_entity.pdbx_description
1 polymer ?
#
loop_
_entity_poly.entity_id
_entity_poly.type
_entity_poly.pdbx_seq_one_letter_code
_entity_poly.pdbx_strand_id
1 'polypeptide(L)'
;MVARKSRATLLDNCKQPRKSTRSRNLPAGSSASKVLRQRRFNMSELLLSSAMSCRTSASNKQRQPCACNALKTTVAMDVPSPLTSIASPGAKIGGDLLHRMRGEVAGLLGRKNLSFPGAQPISFARRHLEELTRTDYYLCEKTDGMRYLLYLTEGDPGQEVLYLIDRRNDYWYVPDSKMHIPKPGNPQGFHTNTLLDGELVIDKDGDGKIRPRFMVFDCLVWNSQNLMQKTLDKRIGYYKENIQTPFDDLFRKVMPEEADFLHFLIKLKAFQLPYYPENMFNMLKTLPHGHDGLIYTCKTTPYKHGTDPNILKWKPEDENSIDLRMALDFPVVQPDSIDKAQGITKPYFDYDAVPICNLLVFLGDNKQDKYFGSMHIDEELWTDFKSRLEPMNDRIVECYMDEHKRWRFMKFRDDKETANHVSTVESVMESIEDRVTKEDLIAIAPKIRVEWKKREAAAKARDQADQAALNNKKRKAEEQSDRRPSPTPPGGKP
;
A
#
# COMPACT_ATOMS: atom_id res chain seq x y z
N MET A 1 -29.26 65.07 30.55
CA MET A 1 -27.79 65.02 30.70
C MET A 1 -27.27 64.02 29.67
N VAL A 2 -26.90 64.43 28.45
CA VAL A 2 -25.71 65.20 28.05
C VAL A 2 -24.44 64.33 28.08
N ALA A 3 -23.89 64.14 26.86
CA ALA A 3 -22.46 64.09 26.52
C ALA A 3 -21.66 62.80 26.81
N ARG A 4 -20.62 62.43 26.04
CA ARG A 4 -20.08 62.91 24.74
C ARG A 4 -19.03 61.90 24.25
N LYS A 5 -18.91 61.85 22.93
CA LYS A 5 -17.75 61.40 22.14
C LYS A 5 -16.45 62.15 22.49
N SER A 6 -15.31 61.50 22.26
CA SER A 6 -14.04 62.06 21.73
C SER A 6 -13.22 60.83 21.26
N ARG A 7 -12.82 60.54 20.02
CA ARG A 7 -12.36 61.26 18.80
C ARG A 7 -11.07 62.07 18.98
N ALA A 8 -9.96 61.53 18.47
CA ALA A 8 -8.86 62.25 17.82
C ALA A 8 -8.14 61.25 16.87
N THR A 9 -8.28 61.28 15.53
CA THR A 9 -7.65 62.15 14.48
C THR A 9 -6.14 61.93 14.32
N LEU A 10 -5.70 61.27 13.23
CA LEU A 10 -5.36 61.80 11.88
C LEU A 10 -3.97 62.43 11.83
N LEU A 11 -3.12 61.90 10.93
CA LEU A 11 -2.31 62.71 10.01
C LEU A 11 -1.78 61.81 8.86
N ASP A 12 -2.32 62.07 7.67
CA ASP A 12 -1.72 61.79 6.38
C ASP A 12 -0.36 62.51 6.24
N ASN A 13 0.59 61.92 5.50
CA ASN A 13 1.06 62.60 4.29
C ASN A 13 1.92 61.73 3.35
N CYS A 14 1.45 61.77 2.11
CA CYS A 14 2.03 61.36 0.84
C CYS A 14 3.46 61.89 0.59
N LYS A 15 4.29 61.09 -0.09
CA LYS A 15 5.25 61.55 -1.13
C LYS A 15 5.87 60.38 -1.90
N GLN A 16 5.57 60.31 -3.20
CA GLN A 16 6.32 59.55 -4.20
C GLN A 16 7.78 60.03 -4.29
N PRO A 17 8.68 59.24 -4.92
CA PRO A 17 9.20 59.73 -6.19
C PRO A 17 9.47 58.67 -7.28
N ARG A 18 9.02 59.03 -8.49
CA ARG A 18 9.73 59.05 -9.79
C ARG A 18 10.62 57.87 -10.22
N LYS A 19 10.21 57.32 -11.37
CA LYS A 19 10.98 56.53 -12.34
C LYS A 19 12.33 57.18 -12.69
N SER A 20 13.39 56.38 -12.73
CA SER A 20 14.55 56.60 -13.61
C SER A 20 14.90 55.31 -14.35
N THR A 21 14.85 55.41 -15.66
CA THR A 21 15.29 54.42 -16.64
C THR A 21 16.81 54.18 -16.53
N ARG A 22 17.21 52.92 -16.40
CA ARG A 22 18.53 52.47 -16.87
C ARG A 22 18.43 51.04 -17.35
N SER A 23 18.52 50.89 -18.67
CA SER A 23 18.72 49.61 -19.34
C SER A 23 20.01 48.96 -18.83
N ARG A 24 19.90 47.72 -18.35
CA ARG A 24 21.03 46.78 -18.32
C ARG A 24 20.54 45.44 -18.81
N ASN A 25 21.14 45.02 -19.91
CA ASN A 25 20.99 43.76 -20.60
C ASN A 25 20.98 42.59 -19.61
N LEU A 26 19.91 41.78 -19.63
CA LEU A 26 19.94 40.41 -19.13
C LEU A 26 20.74 39.56 -20.13
N PRO A 27 21.84 38.90 -19.73
CA PRO A 27 22.55 38.03 -20.64
C PRO A 27 21.74 36.76 -20.87
N ALA A 28 21.71 36.36 -22.14
CA ALA A 28 21.15 35.12 -22.66
C ALA A 28 21.66 33.88 -21.90
N GLY A 29 20.82 32.85 -21.90
CA GLY A 29 20.94 31.61 -21.14
C GLY A 29 22.37 31.10 -20.94
N SER A 30 22.77 31.03 -19.67
CA SER A 30 24.04 30.42 -19.29
C SER A 30 23.88 28.90 -19.18
N SER A 31 24.78 28.22 -19.88
CA SER A 31 25.35 26.86 -19.78
C SER A 31 24.89 25.83 -18.72
N ALA A 32 24.18 26.16 -17.66
CA ALA A 32 23.81 25.22 -16.59
C ALA A 32 22.85 24.12 -17.08
N SER A 33 21.89 24.44 -17.95
CA SER A 33 20.92 23.48 -18.50
C SER A 33 21.51 22.50 -19.53
N LYS A 34 22.68 22.83 -20.11
CA LYS A 34 23.43 21.92 -21.00
C LYS A 34 24.37 21.01 -20.21
N VAL A 35 24.99 21.51 -19.13
CA VAL A 35 25.81 20.69 -18.22
C VAL A 35 24.97 19.67 -17.45
N LEU A 36 23.71 19.98 -17.13
CA LEU A 36 22.74 19.04 -16.53
C LEU A 36 22.25 17.94 -17.48
N ARG A 37 22.20 18.19 -18.79
CA ARG A 37 21.89 17.16 -19.80
C ARG A 37 23.05 16.18 -20.04
N GLN A 38 24.29 16.65 -19.86
CA GLN A 38 25.48 15.80 -19.97
C GLN A 38 25.72 14.92 -18.74
N ARG A 39 25.15 15.28 -17.58
CA ARG A 39 25.20 14.48 -16.34
C ARG A 39 24.12 13.40 -16.22
N ARG A 40 23.05 13.43 -17.04
CA ARG A 40 22.06 12.33 -17.11
C ARG A 40 22.60 11.02 -17.71
N PHE A 41 23.83 11.02 -18.23
CA PHE A 41 24.52 9.84 -18.78
C PHE A 41 25.42 9.11 -17.76
N ASN A 42 25.48 9.54 -16.49
CA ASN A 42 26.47 9.03 -15.54
C ASN A 42 26.07 7.80 -14.73
N MET A 43 24.80 7.38 -14.73
CA MET A 43 24.45 6.03 -14.24
C MET A 43 25.09 4.95 -15.12
N SER A 44 25.22 5.18 -16.44
CA SER A 44 25.89 4.27 -17.36
C SER A 44 27.42 4.33 -17.33
N GLU A 45 28.06 5.50 -17.14
CA GLU A 45 29.54 5.58 -17.14
C GLU A 45 30.19 4.98 -15.88
N LEU A 46 29.52 5.04 -14.72
CA LEU A 46 29.96 4.31 -13.53
C LEU A 46 29.84 2.78 -13.69
N LEU A 47 28.91 2.30 -14.53
CA LEU A 47 28.69 0.88 -14.84
C LEU A 47 29.64 0.33 -15.94
N LEU A 48 30.22 1.18 -16.80
CA LEU A 48 31.02 0.73 -17.95
C LEU A 48 32.53 0.54 -17.69
N SER A 49 33.07 1.03 -16.56
CA SER A 49 34.53 1.04 -16.33
C SER A 49 35.16 -0.33 -15.98
N SER A 50 34.39 -1.39 -15.73
CA SER A 50 34.94 -2.69 -15.29
C SER A 50 34.70 -3.88 -16.23
N ALA A 51 34.13 -3.65 -17.42
CA ALA A 51 33.84 -4.73 -18.39
C ALA A 51 34.97 -4.99 -19.42
N MET A 52 36.20 -4.52 -19.17
CA MET A 52 37.36 -4.80 -20.03
C MET A 52 38.42 -5.67 -19.34
N SER A 53 38.07 -6.91 -19.00
CA SER A 53 39.04 -8.01 -18.96
C SER A 53 38.36 -9.37 -18.88
N CYS A 54 37.90 -9.87 -20.03
CA CYS A 54 37.84 -11.31 -20.33
C CYS A 54 37.43 -11.51 -21.79
N ARG A 55 38.43 -11.59 -22.67
CA ARG A 55 38.25 -12.19 -24.00
C ARG A 55 38.88 -13.58 -23.98
N THR A 56 38.08 -14.58 -24.33
CA THR A 56 38.30 -15.57 -25.41
C THR A 56 37.71 -16.94 -25.03
N SER A 57 36.62 -17.32 -25.69
CA SER A 57 36.53 -18.52 -26.54
C SER A 57 35.08 -18.75 -26.98
N ALA A 58 34.94 -19.11 -28.24
CA ALA A 58 33.69 -19.15 -28.99
C ALA A 58 32.88 -20.43 -28.73
N SER A 59 31.54 -20.32 -28.81
CA SER A 59 30.78 -21.25 -29.65
C SER A 59 29.44 -20.64 -30.07
N ASN A 60 29.17 -20.76 -31.35
CA ASN A 60 28.11 -20.13 -32.12
C ASN A 60 26.81 -20.93 -31.95
N LYS A 61 25.80 -20.35 -31.30
CA LYS A 61 24.39 -20.74 -31.45
C LYS A 61 23.56 -19.48 -31.52
N GLN A 62 22.89 -19.28 -32.65
CA GLN A 62 21.87 -18.24 -32.86
C GLN A 62 20.86 -18.30 -31.70
N ARG A 63 20.99 -17.38 -30.74
CA ARG A 63 19.96 -17.12 -29.73
C ARG A 63 18.95 -16.17 -30.36
N GLN A 64 17.69 -16.57 -30.40
CA GLN A 64 16.57 -15.64 -30.62
C GLN A 64 16.69 -14.48 -29.63
N PRO A 65 16.52 -13.22 -30.05
CA PRO A 65 16.55 -12.09 -29.14
C PRO A 65 15.42 -12.25 -28.10
N CYS A 66 15.74 -12.04 -26.83
CA CYS A 66 14.75 -12.15 -25.77
C CYS A 66 13.70 -11.03 -25.90
N ALA A 67 12.45 -11.33 -25.52
CA ALA A 67 11.32 -10.40 -25.61
C ALA A 67 11.52 -9.08 -24.84
N CYS A 68 12.50 -9.00 -23.92
CA CYS A 68 12.84 -7.77 -23.20
C CYS A 68 13.41 -6.69 -24.15
N ASN A 69 14.12 -7.06 -25.23
CA ASN A 69 14.69 -6.09 -26.17
C ASN A 69 13.62 -5.43 -27.06
N ALA A 70 12.49 -6.09 -27.32
CA ALA A 70 11.39 -5.50 -28.08
C ALA A 70 10.63 -4.42 -27.30
N LEU A 71 10.67 -4.46 -25.95
CA LEU A 71 10.03 -3.46 -25.08
C LEU A 71 10.87 -2.17 -24.93
N LYS A 72 12.18 -2.20 -25.22
CA LYS A 72 13.07 -1.06 -24.98
C LYS A 72 12.87 0.12 -25.93
N THR A 73 12.59 -0.11 -27.21
CA THR A 73 12.74 0.97 -28.21
C THR A 73 11.54 1.90 -28.31
N THR A 74 10.35 1.47 -27.87
CA THR A 74 9.12 2.28 -27.92
C THR A 74 8.47 2.51 -26.55
N VAL A 75 8.66 1.63 -25.55
CA VAL A 75 7.90 1.69 -24.28
C VAL A 75 8.68 2.33 -23.12
N ALA A 76 10.02 2.31 -23.16
CA ALA A 76 10.86 2.86 -22.09
C ALA A 76 10.76 4.39 -21.95
N MET A 77 10.42 5.12 -23.03
CA MET A 77 10.35 6.58 -23.03
C MET A 77 9.07 7.15 -22.40
N ASP A 78 7.97 6.39 -22.34
CA ASP A 78 6.66 6.91 -21.95
C ASP A 78 6.29 6.72 -20.48
N VAL A 79 7.09 6.01 -19.68
CA VAL A 79 6.81 5.88 -18.24
C VAL A 79 7.21 7.18 -17.50
N PRO A 80 6.29 7.95 -16.91
CA PRO A 80 6.64 9.17 -16.19
C PRO A 80 7.47 8.86 -14.94
N SER A 81 8.51 9.64 -14.66
CA SER A 81 9.32 9.57 -13.42
C SER A 81 9.61 10.99 -12.90
N PRO A 82 9.38 11.30 -11.62
CA PRO A 82 8.79 10.44 -10.59
C PRO A 82 7.37 9.98 -10.94
N LEU A 83 6.93 8.88 -10.33
CA LEU A 83 5.63 8.30 -10.60
C LEU A 83 4.48 9.30 -10.37
N THR A 84 3.55 9.39 -11.32
CA THR A 84 2.40 10.30 -11.24
C THR A 84 1.07 9.59 -10.97
N SER A 85 0.97 8.28 -11.23
CA SER A 85 -0.26 7.50 -11.04
C SER A 85 0.04 6.12 -10.46
N ILE A 86 -0.52 5.82 -9.29
CA ILE A 86 -0.38 4.50 -8.65
C ILE A 86 -1.23 3.41 -9.32
N ALA A 87 -2.20 3.79 -10.17
CA ALA A 87 -3.03 2.85 -10.93
C ALA A 87 -2.33 2.33 -12.21
N SER A 88 -1.39 3.10 -12.74
CA SER A 88 -0.57 2.75 -13.90
C SER A 88 0.89 2.99 -13.57
N PRO A 89 1.51 2.16 -12.71
CA PRO A 89 2.78 2.47 -12.09
C PRO A 89 3.99 2.22 -13.01
N GLY A 90 3.78 1.86 -14.27
CA GLY A 90 4.83 1.50 -15.20
C GLY A 90 4.26 1.13 -16.57
N ALA A 91 5.06 0.46 -17.38
CA ALA A 91 4.64 -0.08 -18.66
C ALA A 91 4.00 -1.46 -18.47
N LYS A 92 2.70 -1.59 -18.74
CA LYS A 92 2.01 -2.86 -18.65
C LYS A 92 2.56 -3.86 -19.67
N ILE A 93 2.97 -5.05 -19.22
CA ILE A 93 3.43 -6.12 -20.12
C ILE A 93 2.28 -7.07 -20.47
N GLY A 94 2.36 -7.69 -21.65
CA GLY A 94 1.36 -8.64 -22.13
C GLY A 94 1.99 -9.81 -22.90
N GLY A 95 1.14 -10.65 -23.50
CA GLY A 95 1.55 -11.77 -24.34
C GLY A 95 2.43 -12.82 -23.64
N ASP A 96 3.35 -13.42 -24.41
CA ASP A 96 4.21 -14.51 -23.94
C ASP A 96 5.12 -14.10 -22.76
N LEU A 97 5.52 -12.83 -22.71
CA LEU A 97 6.33 -12.33 -21.60
C LEU A 97 5.54 -12.39 -20.28
N LEU A 98 4.28 -11.99 -20.28
CA LEU A 98 3.43 -12.06 -19.08
C LEU A 98 3.28 -13.52 -18.60
N HIS A 99 3.06 -14.45 -19.51
CA HIS A 99 2.96 -15.88 -19.16
C HIS A 99 4.27 -16.41 -18.55
N ARG A 100 5.41 -16.06 -19.14
CA ARG A 100 6.75 -16.42 -18.63
C ARG A 100 6.99 -15.86 -17.23
N MET A 101 6.71 -14.57 -17.02
CA MET A 101 6.91 -13.91 -15.72
C MET A 101 6.03 -14.50 -14.61
N ARG A 102 4.78 -14.87 -14.93
CA ARG A 102 3.91 -15.61 -14.00
C ARG A 102 4.50 -16.97 -13.65
N GLY A 103 5.05 -17.68 -14.63
CA GLY A 103 5.74 -18.97 -14.44
C GLY A 103 6.99 -18.85 -13.56
N GLU A 104 7.83 -17.84 -13.78
CA GLU A 104 9.02 -17.58 -12.98
C GLU A 104 8.68 -17.28 -11.52
N VAL A 105 7.73 -16.36 -11.28
CA VAL A 105 7.28 -16.03 -9.92
C VAL A 105 6.67 -17.25 -9.23
N ALA A 106 5.88 -18.05 -9.94
CA ALA A 106 5.35 -19.31 -9.41
C ALA A 106 6.48 -20.30 -9.03
N GLY A 107 7.51 -20.41 -9.87
CA GLY A 107 8.71 -21.21 -9.62
C GLY A 107 9.48 -20.77 -8.38
N LEU A 108 9.74 -19.47 -8.21
CA LEU A 108 10.40 -18.89 -7.03
C LEU A 108 9.64 -19.19 -5.73
N LEU A 109 8.30 -19.21 -5.82
CA LEU A 109 7.41 -19.49 -4.72
C LEU A 109 7.20 -21.00 -4.48
N GLY A 110 7.75 -21.87 -5.32
CA GLY A 110 7.63 -23.33 -5.20
C GLY A 110 6.22 -23.85 -5.52
N ARG A 111 5.48 -23.17 -6.41
CA ARG A 111 4.10 -23.52 -6.77
C ARG A 111 3.91 -23.65 -8.28
N LYS A 112 2.89 -24.41 -8.68
CA LYS A 112 2.46 -24.54 -10.09
C LYS A 112 1.35 -23.56 -10.48
N ASN A 113 0.58 -23.07 -9.50
CA ASN A 113 -0.51 -22.15 -9.74
C ASN A 113 0.03 -20.79 -10.20
N LEU A 114 -0.50 -20.24 -11.29
CA LEU A 114 -0.08 -18.96 -11.87
C LEU A 114 -0.93 -17.77 -11.42
N SER A 115 -1.91 -17.94 -10.52
CA SER A 115 -2.73 -16.86 -9.96
C SER A 115 -1.89 -15.86 -9.13
N PHE A 116 -2.47 -14.71 -8.78
CA PHE A 116 -1.82 -13.76 -7.89
C PHE A 116 -1.42 -14.43 -6.56
N PRO A 117 -0.15 -14.35 -6.13
CA PRO A 117 0.32 -15.07 -4.95
C PRO A 117 0.19 -14.30 -3.63
N GLY A 118 -0.24 -13.04 -3.64
CA GLY A 118 -0.32 -12.23 -2.42
C GLY A 118 -1.39 -12.70 -1.42
N ALA A 119 -1.07 -12.62 -0.12
CA ALA A 119 -1.94 -12.96 1.01
C ALA A 119 -3.07 -11.95 1.20
N GLN A 120 -4.33 -12.35 1.28
CA GLN A 120 -5.48 -11.45 1.46
C GLN A 120 -5.96 -11.43 2.92
N PRO A 121 -6.08 -10.25 3.55
CA PRO A 121 -6.54 -10.14 4.93
C PRO A 121 -8.05 -10.39 5.06
N ILE A 122 -8.45 -10.92 6.22
CA ILE A 122 -9.85 -11.04 6.63
C ILE A 122 -10.26 -9.85 7.51
N SER A 123 -11.57 -9.55 7.56
CA SER A 123 -12.09 -8.49 8.43
C SER A 123 -11.85 -8.80 9.91
N PHE A 124 -11.45 -7.79 10.66
CA PHE A 124 -11.33 -7.85 12.12
C PHE A 124 -12.72 -8.02 12.74
N ALA A 125 -12.81 -8.78 13.82
CA ALA A 125 -14.04 -9.30 14.39
C ALA A 125 -13.81 -9.50 15.90
N ARG A 126 -14.86 -9.55 16.72
CA ARG A 126 -14.72 -9.53 18.18
C ARG A 126 -13.92 -10.72 18.72
N ARG A 127 -14.05 -11.89 18.09
CA ARG A 127 -13.25 -13.08 18.41
C ARG A 127 -11.73 -12.83 18.33
N HIS A 128 -11.31 -11.92 17.46
CA HIS A 128 -9.90 -11.60 17.27
C HIS A 128 -9.31 -10.76 18.41
N LEU A 129 -10.14 -10.06 19.20
CA LEU A 129 -9.67 -9.38 20.41
C LEU A 129 -9.02 -10.36 21.39
N GLU A 130 -9.64 -11.52 21.55
CA GLU A 130 -9.12 -12.60 22.40
C GLU A 130 -7.91 -13.29 21.72
N GLU A 131 -7.90 -13.46 20.40
CA GLU A 131 -6.75 -13.98 19.65
C GLU A 131 -5.48 -13.14 19.86
N LEU A 132 -5.60 -11.80 19.84
CA LEU A 132 -4.47 -10.90 20.10
C LEU A 132 -3.88 -11.08 21.51
N THR A 133 -4.66 -11.59 22.47
CA THR A 133 -4.15 -11.92 23.81
C THR A 133 -3.37 -13.23 23.84
N ARG A 134 -3.51 -14.10 22.84
CA ARG A 134 -2.90 -15.45 22.81
C ARG A 134 -1.69 -15.52 21.88
N THR A 135 -1.71 -14.76 20.80
CA THR A 135 -0.74 -14.85 19.71
C THR A 135 -0.03 -13.52 19.50
N ASP A 136 1.22 -13.57 19.05
CA ASP A 136 1.99 -12.36 18.73
C ASP A 136 1.64 -11.83 17.34
N TYR A 137 1.23 -10.57 17.29
CA TYR A 137 0.93 -9.82 16.07
C TYR A 137 1.81 -8.57 15.99
N TYR A 138 2.07 -8.11 14.77
CA TYR A 138 2.48 -6.74 14.50
C TYR A 138 1.28 -5.90 14.08
N LEU A 139 1.33 -4.62 14.40
CA LEU A 139 0.31 -3.63 14.10
C LEU A 139 0.90 -2.53 13.22
N CYS A 140 0.20 -2.15 12.15
CA CYS A 140 0.50 -0.95 11.38
C CYS A 140 -0.78 -0.30 10.83
N GLU A 141 -0.64 0.89 10.26
CA GLU A 141 -1.71 1.58 9.56
C GLU A 141 -2.21 0.76 8.37
N LYS A 142 -3.51 0.81 8.07
CA LYS A 142 -4.01 0.36 6.78
C LYS A 142 -3.90 1.53 5.81
N THR A 143 -2.94 1.46 4.91
CA THR A 143 -2.70 2.50 3.91
C THR A 143 -3.83 2.49 2.88
N ASP A 144 -4.17 3.66 2.35
CA ASP A 144 -5.07 3.84 1.21
C ASP A 144 -4.25 4.03 -0.06
N GLY A 145 -3.66 2.92 -0.54
CA GLY A 145 -2.86 2.87 -1.76
C GLY A 145 -3.19 1.65 -2.61
N MET A 146 -2.40 1.47 -3.67
CA MET A 146 -2.54 0.34 -4.58
C MET A 146 -1.53 -0.74 -4.20
N ARG A 147 -2.03 -1.94 -3.87
CA ARG A 147 -1.17 -3.06 -3.48
C ARG A 147 -0.45 -3.65 -4.70
N TYR A 148 0.86 -3.81 -4.57
CA TYR A 148 1.69 -4.49 -5.56
C TYR A 148 2.67 -5.46 -4.87
N LEU A 149 2.96 -6.58 -5.53
CA LEU A 149 4.23 -7.26 -5.27
C LEU A 149 5.32 -6.60 -6.10
N LEU A 150 6.51 -6.45 -5.53
CA LEU A 150 7.68 -5.93 -6.21
C LEU A 150 8.62 -7.08 -6.53
N TYR A 151 8.80 -7.37 -7.82
CA TYR A 151 9.67 -8.43 -8.33
C TYR A 151 10.93 -7.83 -8.93
N LEU A 152 12.08 -8.14 -8.33
CA LEU A 152 13.40 -7.73 -8.78
C LEU A 152 14.07 -8.92 -9.47
N THR A 153 14.43 -8.75 -10.74
CA THR A 153 14.97 -9.80 -11.59
C THR A 153 16.00 -9.26 -12.58
N GLU A 154 16.53 -10.14 -13.40
CA GLU A 154 17.48 -9.84 -14.47
C GLU A 154 16.83 -10.14 -15.82
N GLY A 155 16.98 -9.22 -16.78
CA GLY A 155 16.56 -9.41 -18.16
C GLY A 155 17.63 -10.11 -18.98
N ASP A 156 18.21 -9.39 -19.94
CA ASP A 156 19.46 -9.81 -20.54
C ASP A 156 20.61 -9.77 -19.51
N PRO A 157 21.70 -10.53 -19.70
CA PRO A 157 22.81 -10.56 -18.74
C PRO A 157 23.32 -9.16 -18.38
N GLY A 158 23.32 -8.84 -17.09
CA GLY A 158 23.73 -7.56 -16.53
C GLY A 158 22.63 -6.48 -16.51
N GLN A 159 21.41 -6.79 -16.95
CA GLN A 159 20.31 -5.83 -16.98
C GLN A 159 19.36 -6.01 -15.78
N GLU A 160 19.34 -5.01 -14.90
CA GLU A 160 18.35 -4.92 -13.83
C GLU A 160 16.94 -4.74 -14.41
N VAL A 161 15.98 -5.51 -13.89
CA VAL A 161 14.58 -5.44 -14.30
C VAL A 161 13.69 -5.46 -13.06
N LEU A 162 12.76 -4.51 -13.03
CA LEU A 162 11.81 -4.33 -11.93
C LEU A 162 10.38 -4.43 -12.46
N TYR A 163 9.58 -5.28 -11.80
CA TYR A 163 8.15 -5.39 -12.07
C TYR A 163 7.34 -5.10 -10.81
N LEU A 164 6.28 -4.31 -10.95
CA LEU A 164 5.18 -4.24 -9.99
C LEU A 164 4.06 -5.18 -10.46
N ILE A 165 3.54 -6.01 -9.56
CA ILE A 165 2.52 -7.03 -9.85
C ILE A 165 1.26 -6.69 -9.07
N ASP A 166 0.17 -6.33 -9.76
CA ASP A 166 -1.08 -5.97 -9.10
C ASP A 166 -1.92 -7.19 -8.70
N ARG A 167 -3.05 -6.94 -8.02
CA ARG A 167 -3.99 -7.99 -7.58
C ARG A 167 -4.65 -8.75 -8.74
N ARG A 168 -4.72 -8.17 -9.95
CA ARG A 168 -5.20 -8.85 -11.18
C ARG A 168 -4.12 -9.74 -11.78
N ASN A 169 -2.93 -9.78 -11.16
CA ASN A 169 -1.76 -10.49 -11.62
C ASN A 169 -1.21 -9.94 -12.94
N ASP A 170 -1.44 -8.65 -13.19
CA ASP A 170 -0.81 -7.92 -14.28
C ASP A 170 0.53 -7.37 -13.82
N TYR A 171 1.49 -7.33 -14.75
CA TYR A 171 2.87 -6.95 -14.48
C TYR A 171 3.16 -5.61 -15.14
N TRP A 172 3.80 -4.73 -14.39
CA TRP A 172 4.11 -3.36 -14.76
C TRP A 172 5.61 -3.16 -14.70
N TYR A 173 6.25 -3.05 -15.86
CA TYR A 173 7.69 -2.84 -16.00
C TYR A 173 8.08 -1.41 -15.61
N VAL A 174 9.11 -1.29 -14.78
CA VAL A 174 9.76 -0.01 -14.44
C VAL A 174 11.17 -0.03 -15.02
N PRO A 175 11.53 0.94 -15.88
CA PRO A 175 12.89 1.03 -16.44
C PRO A 175 13.98 1.21 -15.37
N ASP A 176 15.10 0.51 -15.55
CA ASP A 176 16.34 0.65 -14.76
C ASP A 176 16.87 2.08 -14.68
N SER A 177 16.75 2.85 -15.77
CA SER A 177 17.09 4.28 -15.83
C SER A 177 16.30 5.16 -14.85
N LYS A 178 15.22 4.64 -14.25
CA LYS A 178 14.32 5.37 -13.33
C LYS A 178 14.36 4.82 -11.91
N MET A 179 14.95 3.65 -11.70
CA MET A 179 14.98 2.97 -10.40
C MET A 179 16.13 1.98 -10.32
N HIS A 180 16.95 2.10 -9.27
CA HIS A 180 18.02 1.16 -8.96
C HIS A 180 17.91 0.73 -7.49
N ILE A 181 18.01 -0.58 -7.21
CA ILE A 181 18.01 -1.11 -5.85
C ILE A 181 19.34 -1.84 -5.58
N PRO A 182 20.26 -1.23 -4.82
CA PRO A 182 21.62 -1.72 -4.67
C PRO A 182 21.71 -2.92 -3.73
N LYS A 183 22.68 -3.80 -3.99
CA LYS A 183 23.08 -4.88 -3.09
C LYS A 183 23.91 -4.36 -1.90
N PRO A 184 23.90 -5.06 -0.75
CA PRO A 184 24.81 -4.76 0.36
C PRO A 184 26.27 -4.79 -0.09
N GLY A 185 27.01 -3.71 0.20
CA GLY A 185 28.43 -3.59 -0.14
C GLY A 185 28.74 -3.50 -1.65
N ASN A 186 27.73 -3.49 -2.52
CA ASN A 186 27.90 -3.32 -3.96
C ASN A 186 26.87 -2.32 -4.51
N PRO A 187 27.18 -1.01 -4.48
CA PRO A 187 26.29 0.06 -4.96
C PRO A 187 25.91 -0.01 -6.44
N GLN A 188 26.61 -0.81 -7.24
CA GLN A 188 26.33 -1.02 -8.68
C GLN A 188 25.62 -2.35 -8.93
N GLY A 189 25.65 -3.26 -7.96
CA GLY A 189 25.01 -4.57 -8.07
C GLY A 189 23.53 -4.47 -7.76
N PHE A 190 22.71 -5.20 -8.52
CA PHE A 190 21.26 -5.24 -8.35
C PHE A 190 20.77 -6.60 -7.87
N HIS A 191 19.59 -6.65 -7.27
CA HIS A 191 18.96 -7.89 -6.82
C HIS A 191 18.34 -8.67 -7.97
N THR A 192 18.40 -9.99 -7.87
CA THR A 192 17.69 -10.92 -8.76
C THR A 192 16.82 -11.85 -7.92
N ASN A 193 15.83 -12.51 -8.53
CA ASN A 193 14.98 -13.52 -7.90
C ASN A 193 14.44 -13.10 -6.52
N THR A 194 14.00 -11.86 -6.39
CA THR A 194 13.56 -11.27 -5.11
C THR A 194 12.14 -10.76 -5.24
N LEU A 195 11.27 -11.12 -4.29
CA LEU A 195 9.84 -10.80 -4.31
C LEU A 195 9.41 -10.21 -2.97
N LEU A 196 8.93 -8.98 -3.01
CA LEU A 196 8.46 -8.21 -1.85
C LEU A 196 6.96 -7.96 -1.95
N ASP A 197 6.27 -7.86 -0.81
CA ASP A 197 4.86 -7.47 -0.73
C ASP A 197 4.76 -6.09 -0.09
N GLY A 198 3.99 -5.22 -0.73
CA GLY A 198 3.91 -3.82 -0.34
C GLY A 198 2.74 -3.08 -0.96
N GLU A 199 2.68 -1.81 -0.65
CA GLU A 199 1.65 -0.91 -1.15
C GLU A 199 2.26 0.38 -1.68
N LEU A 200 1.80 0.81 -2.85
CA LEU A 200 2.25 2.02 -3.50
C LEU A 200 1.31 3.17 -3.13
N VAL A 201 1.87 4.18 -2.48
CA VAL A 201 1.16 5.37 -2.00
C VAL A 201 1.77 6.64 -2.60
N ILE A 202 1.01 7.73 -2.57
CA ILE A 202 1.52 9.08 -2.88
C ILE A 202 1.47 9.88 -1.58
N ASP A 203 2.65 10.17 -1.02
CA ASP A 203 2.78 11.11 0.09
C ASP A 203 2.53 12.54 -0.43
N LYS A 204 1.75 13.32 0.30
CA LYS A 204 1.58 14.76 0.12
C LYS A 204 2.37 15.47 1.21
N ASP A 205 3.50 16.06 0.85
CA ASP A 205 4.28 16.84 1.79
C ASP A 205 3.62 18.20 2.08
N GLY A 206 3.98 18.81 3.22
CA GLY A 206 3.48 20.15 3.61
C GLY A 206 3.78 21.27 2.61
N ASP A 207 4.79 21.09 1.76
CA ASP A 207 5.16 22.02 0.68
C ASP A 207 4.38 21.78 -0.63
N GLY A 208 3.40 20.87 -0.63
CA GLY A 208 2.63 20.49 -1.83
C GLY A 208 3.38 19.57 -2.80
N LYS A 209 4.62 19.17 -2.48
CA LYS A 209 5.37 18.17 -3.25
C LYS A 209 4.72 16.80 -3.04
N ILE A 210 4.53 16.08 -4.14
CA ILE A 210 4.09 14.67 -4.10
C ILE A 210 5.31 13.76 -4.14
N ARG A 211 5.33 12.74 -3.27
CA ARG A 211 6.41 11.76 -3.21
C ARG A 211 5.84 10.34 -3.28
N PRO A 212 6.00 9.65 -4.41
CA PRO A 212 5.60 8.26 -4.53
C PRO A 212 6.46 7.35 -3.64
N ARG A 213 5.80 6.43 -2.92
CA ARG A 213 6.47 5.52 -2.00
C ARG A 213 5.89 4.12 -2.07
N PHE A 214 6.77 3.13 -2.20
CA PHE A 214 6.43 1.73 -2.05
C PHE A 214 6.69 1.29 -0.60
N MET A 215 5.61 1.17 0.16
CA MET A 215 5.57 0.77 1.56
C MET A 215 5.62 -0.76 1.65
N VAL A 216 6.81 -1.30 1.90
CA VAL A 216 7.03 -2.74 2.04
C VAL A 216 6.54 -3.21 3.41
N PHE A 217 5.76 -4.28 3.44
CA PHE A 217 5.31 -4.90 4.69
C PHE A 217 5.63 -6.39 4.78
N ASP A 218 6.10 -7.04 3.70
CA ASP A 218 6.59 -8.42 3.76
C ASP A 218 7.67 -8.72 2.69
N CYS A 219 8.45 -9.78 2.91
CA CYS A 219 9.50 -10.26 2.02
C CYS A 219 9.35 -11.77 1.81
N LEU A 220 8.90 -12.17 0.63
CA LEU A 220 8.55 -13.56 0.33
C LEU A 220 9.77 -14.35 -0.13
N VAL A 221 10.59 -13.73 -0.97
CA VAL A 221 11.79 -14.35 -1.56
C VAL A 221 12.89 -13.30 -1.60
N TRP A 222 14.11 -13.68 -1.20
CA TRP A 222 15.30 -12.85 -1.36
C TRP A 222 16.39 -13.65 -2.05
N ASN A 223 16.83 -13.19 -3.23
CA ASN A 223 17.90 -13.83 -4.01
C ASN A 223 17.73 -15.35 -4.18
N SER A 224 16.55 -15.79 -4.64
CA SER A 224 16.14 -17.20 -4.77
C SER A 224 15.89 -17.95 -3.45
N GLN A 225 16.20 -17.35 -2.30
CA GLN A 225 15.89 -17.94 -1.00
C GLN A 225 14.42 -17.68 -0.66
N ASN A 226 13.62 -18.74 -0.60
CA ASN A 226 12.23 -18.65 -0.17
C ASN A 226 12.17 -18.41 1.35
N LEU A 227 11.55 -17.30 1.76
CA LEU A 227 11.44 -16.88 3.16
C LEU A 227 10.06 -17.11 3.75
N MET A 228 9.08 -17.58 2.96
CA MET A 228 7.67 -17.68 3.38
C MET A 228 7.45 -18.57 4.60
N GLN A 229 8.29 -19.59 4.81
CA GLN A 229 8.21 -20.48 5.98
C GLN A 229 8.82 -19.88 7.25
N LYS A 230 9.51 -18.73 7.16
CA LYS A 230 10.05 -18.03 8.33
C LYS A 230 8.98 -17.15 8.97
N THR A 231 9.16 -16.80 10.24
CA THR A 231 8.34 -15.80 10.93
C THR A 231 8.49 -14.42 10.31
N LEU A 232 7.47 -13.57 10.47
CA LEU A 232 7.42 -12.23 9.86
C LEU A 232 8.60 -11.35 10.27
N ASP A 233 9.04 -11.41 11.53
CA ASP A 233 10.21 -10.66 12.01
C ASP A 233 11.49 -11.03 11.24
N LYS A 234 11.65 -12.31 10.87
CA LYS A 234 12.77 -12.76 10.05
C LYS A 234 12.62 -12.28 8.62
N ARG A 235 11.43 -12.42 8.02
CA ARG A 235 11.17 -11.95 6.65
C ARG A 235 11.46 -10.45 6.50
N ILE A 236 10.97 -9.63 7.44
CA ILE A 236 11.26 -8.20 7.51
C ILE A 236 12.75 -7.94 7.78
N GLY A 237 13.39 -8.70 8.67
CA GLY A 237 14.84 -8.59 8.94
C GLY A 237 15.67 -8.74 7.67
N TYR A 238 15.38 -9.76 6.84
CA TYR A 238 16.03 -9.95 5.55
C TYR A 238 15.86 -8.73 4.63
N TYR A 239 14.65 -8.20 4.50
CA TYR A 239 14.41 -6.99 3.70
C TYR A 239 15.19 -5.78 4.24
N LYS A 240 15.13 -5.55 5.55
CA LYS A 240 15.77 -4.40 6.18
C LYS A 240 17.28 -4.40 5.96
N GLU A 241 17.93 -5.51 6.29
CA GLU A 241 19.39 -5.65 6.20
C GLU A 241 19.89 -5.66 4.75
N ASN A 242 19.18 -6.35 3.86
CA ASN A 242 19.70 -6.62 2.51
C ASN A 242 19.19 -5.67 1.44
N ILE A 243 18.14 -4.89 1.69
CA ILE A 243 17.51 -4.02 0.69
C ILE A 243 17.34 -2.61 1.23
N GLN A 244 16.63 -2.44 2.35
CA GLN A 244 16.33 -1.09 2.86
C GLN A 244 17.59 -0.33 3.29
N THR A 245 18.46 -0.96 4.08
CA THR A 245 19.70 -0.30 4.55
C THR A 245 20.64 0.06 3.41
N PRO A 246 20.94 -0.84 2.44
CA PRO A 246 21.74 -0.48 1.26
C PRO A 246 21.12 0.64 0.41
N PHE A 247 19.79 0.60 0.20
CA PHE A 247 19.07 1.63 -0.55
C PHE A 247 19.16 3.00 0.14
N ASP A 248 18.86 3.03 1.44
CA ASP A 248 18.98 4.22 2.28
C ASP A 248 20.41 4.76 2.28
N ASP A 249 21.42 3.89 2.37
CA ASP A 249 22.82 4.29 2.36
C ASP A 249 23.23 4.90 1.01
N LEU A 250 22.78 4.33 -0.11
CA LEU A 250 23.05 4.88 -1.44
C LEU A 250 22.48 6.29 -1.58
N PHE A 251 21.19 6.47 -1.30
CA PHE A 251 20.48 7.73 -1.55
C PHE A 251 20.60 8.75 -0.42
N ARG A 252 21.05 8.36 0.78
CA ARG A 252 21.34 9.33 1.85
C ARG A 252 22.79 9.77 1.89
N LYS A 253 23.72 8.85 1.61
CA LYS A 253 25.17 9.08 1.80
C LYS A 253 25.92 9.33 0.49
N VAL A 254 25.50 8.70 -0.62
CA VAL A 254 26.27 8.72 -1.87
C VAL A 254 25.64 9.65 -2.91
N MET A 255 24.32 9.56 -3.13
CA MET A 255 23.61 10.30 -4.19
C MET A 255 22.28 10.90 -3.71
N PRO A 256 22.30 11.88 -2.78
CA PRO A 256 21.08 12.49 -2.24
C PRO A 256 20.25 13.26 -3.27
N GLU A 257 20.89 13.86 -4.27
CA GLU A 257 20.19 14.63 -5.30
C GLU A 257 19.37 13.73 -6.25
N GLU A 258 19.75 12.45 -6.40
CA GLU A 258 19.07 11.50 -7.30
C GLU A 258 17.77 10.95 -6.70
N ALA A 259 17.63 10.97 -5.37
CA ALA A 259 16.48 10.39 -4.66
C ALA A 259 15.13 11.01 -5.10
N ASP A 260 15.13 12.30 -5.44
CA ASP A 260 13.96 13.04 -5.87
C ASP A 260 13.51 12.71 -7.31
N PHE A 261 14.36 12.05 -8.11
CA PHE A 261 14.08 11.68 -9.50
C PHE A 261 13.70 10.20 -9.68
N LEU A 262 13.90 9.41 -8.62
CA LEU A 262 13.50 8.01 -8.60
C LEU A 262 12.01 7.85 -8.88
N HIS A 263 11.68 6.75 -9.54
CA HIS A 263 10.30 6.41 -9.88
C HIS A 263 9.41 6.37 -8.63
N PHE A 264 9.90 5.75 -7.56
CA PHE A 264 9.35 5.82 -6.22
C PHE A 264 10.43 5.52 -5.17
N LEU A 265 10.24 5.97 -3.94
CA LEU A 265 11.09 5.57 -2.82
C LEU A 265 10.58 4.26 -2.21
N ILE A 266 11.47 3.38 -1.75
CA ILE A 266 11.08 2.21 -0.94
C ILE A 266 11.17 2.54 0.55
N LYS A 267 10.25 2.00 1.34
CA LYS A 267 10.28 2.17 2.81
C LYS A 267 9.63 0.98 3.49
N LEU A 268 10.23 0.48 4.57
CA LEU A 268 9.56 -0.48 5.45
C LEU A 268 8.41 0.21 6.20
N LYS A 269 7.26 -0.44 6.23
CA LYS A 269 6.12 -0.03 7.05
C LYS A 269 6.49 -0.04 8.54
N ALA A 270 6.05 0.96 9.28
CA ALA A 270 6.42 1.12 10.68
C ALA A 270 5.56 0.21 11.57
N PHE A 271 6.05 -1.00 11.86
CA PHE A 271 5.35 -1.93 12.74
C PHE A 271 5.45 -1.53 14.21
N GLN A 272 4.30 -1.55 14.89
CA GLN A 272 4.14 -1.44 16.33
C GLN A 272 3.75 -2.79 16.95
N LEU A 273 3.83 -2.88 18.28
CA LEU A 273 3.30 -4.02 19.02
C LEU A 273 1.76 -3.93 19.10
N PRO A 274 1.04 -5.06 19.25
CA PRO A 274 -0.40 -5.11 19.05
C PRO A 274 -1.19 -4.42 20.17
N TYR A 275 -0.50 -4.07 21.27
CA TYR A 275 -1.05 -3.33 22.41
C TYR A 275 -0.78 -1.82 22.36
N TYR A 276 -0.39 -1.26 21.20
CA TYR A 276 -0.25 0.19 20.97
C TYR A 276 -1.31 0.79 20.01
N PRO A 277 -2.60 0.37 20.01
CA PRO A 277 -3.58 0.92 19.09
C PRO A 277 -3.79 2.43 19.31
N GLU A 278 -3.77 2.90 20.56
CA GLU A 278 -3.92 4.33 20.86
C GLU A 278 -2.81 5.19 20.22
N ASN A 279 -1.55 4.78 20.37
CA ASN A 279 -0.42 5.46 19.72
C ASN A 279 -0.56 5.44 18.20
N MET A 280 -0.98 4.30 17.63
CA MET A 280 -1.24 4.19 16.19
C MET A 280 -2.29 5.20 15.75
N PHE A 281 -3.46 5.27 16.42
CA PHE A 281 -4.52 6.22 16.08
C PHE A 281 -4.07 7.69 16.17
N ASN A 282 -3.16 8.02 17.08
CA ASN A 282 -2.58 9.35 17.14
C ASN A 282 -1.60 9.62 15.98
N MET A 283 -0.80 8.63 15.59
CA MET A 283 0.11 8.75 14.43
C MET A 283 -0.64 8.87 13.11
N LEU A 284 -1.78 8.18 12.94
CA LEU A 284 -2.61 8.23 11.73
C LEU A 284 -2.94 9.68 11.31
N LYS A 285 -3.24 10.56 12.27
CA LYS A 285 -3.57 11.99 12.05
C LYS A 285 -2.45 12.81 11.39
N THR A 286 -1.22 12.29 11.39
CA THR A 286 -0.02 12.99 10.91
C THR A 286 0.61 12.33 9.69
N LEU A 287 0.01 11.25 9.18
CA LEU A 287 0.55 10.56 8.02
C LEU A 287 0.42 11.42 6.76
N PRO A 288 1.44 11.42 5.87
CA PRO A 288 1.41 12.20 4.64
C PRO A 288 0.56 11.56 3.52
N HIS A 289 0.01 10.38 3.75
CA HIS A 289 -0.80 9.61 2.81
C HIS A 289 -2.13 9.19 3.44
N GLY A 290 -3.10 8.85 2.59
CA GLY A 290 -4.39 8.33 3.04
C GLY A 290 -4.25 7.00 3.78
N HIS A 291 -5.17 6.78 4.73
CA HIS A 291 -5.28 5.55 5.49
C HIS A 291 -6.77 5.28 5.77
N ASP A 292 -7.13 4.01 5.95
CA ASP A 292 -8.52 3.56 6.11
C ASP A 292 -8.65 2.47 7.20
N GLY A 293 -7.81 2.57 8.25
CA GLY A 293 -7.85 1.70 9.41
C GLY A 293 -6.50 1.15 9.86
N LEU A 294 -6.49 -0.09 10.35
CA LEU A 294 -5.33 -0.79 10.91
C LEU A 294 -5.19 -2.20 10.33
N ILE A 295 -3.95 -2.68 10.24
CA ILE A 295 -3.64 -4.07 9.89
C ILE A 295 -2.92 -4.73 11.06
N TYR A 296 -3.42 -5.90 11.47
CA TYR A 296 -2.72 -6.82 12.36
C TYR A 296 -2.20 -7.99 11.55
N THR A 297 -0.90 -8.22 11.56
CA THR A 297 -0.28 -9.37 10.86
C THR A 297 0.37 -10.28 11.89
N CYS A 298 0.00 -11.56 11.92
CA CYS A 298 0.60 -12.50 12.85
C CYS A 298 2.10 -12.60 12.62
N LYS A 299 2.87 -12.53 13.72
CA LYS A 299 4.32 -12.61 13.68
C LYS A 299 4.81 -14.03 13.37
N THR A 300 4.12 -15.02 13.91
CA THR A 300 4.64 -16.40 14.02
C THR A 300 4.27 -17.30 12.85
N THR A 301 3.19 -17.00 12.12
CA THR A 301 2.72 -17.85 11.03
C THR A 301 3.55 -17.68 9.75
N PRO A 302 3.72 -18.76 8.96
CA PRO A 302 4.21 -18.67 7.60
C PRO A 302 3.35 -17.74 6.74
N TYR A 303 3.95 -17.16 5.70
CA TYR A 303 3.21 -16.44 4.67
C TYR A 303 2.35 -17.41 3.85
N LYS A 304 1.08 -17.08 3.64
CA LYS A 304 0.12 -17.91 2.91
C LYS A 304 -0.44 -17.18 1.68
N HIS A 305 -0.49 -17.88 0.54
CA HIS A 305 -1.14 -17.35 -0.66
C HIS A 305 -2.66 -17.29 -0.51
N GLY A 306 -3.31 -16.26 -1.08
CA GLY A 306 -4.76 -16.08 -1.00
C GLY A 306 -5.21 -15.72 0.40
N THR A 307 -6.44 -16.06 0.78
CA THR A 307 -7.00 -15.64 2.08
C THR A 307 -6.21 -16.21 3.27
N ASP A 308 -5.71 -15.32 4.11
CA ASP A 308 -4.96 -15.63 5.33
C ASP A 308 -5.75 -15.16 6.56
N PRO A 309 -6.24 -16.09 7.40
CA PRO A 309 -6.97 -15.73 8.61
C PRO A 309 -6.10 -15.06 9.68
N ASN A 310 -4.78 -15.05 9.50
CA ASN A 310 -3.82 -14.45 10.45
C ASN A 310 -3.40 -13.02 10.05
N ILE A 311 -4.02 -12.46 9.01
CA ILE A 311 -3.87 -11.05 8.64
C ILE A 311 -5.25 -10.41 8.75
N LEU A 312 -5.39 -9.51 9.71
CA LEU A 312 -6.66 -8.91 10.09
C LEU A 312 -6.68 -7.46 9.66
N LYS A 313 -7.70 -7.06 8.90
CA LYS A 313 -7.97 -5.65 8.58
C LYS A 313 -9.06 -5.12 9.49
N TRP A 314 -8.71 -4.15 10.32
CA TRP A 314 -9.69 -3.38 11.09
C TRP A 314 -9.95 -2.07 10.36
N LYS A 315 -11.22 -1.71 10.25
CA LYS A 315 -11.68 -0.44 9.69
C LYS A 315 -12.56 0.27 10.74
N PRO A 316 -12.54 1.60 10.78
CA PRO A 316 -13.58 2.36 11.45
C PRO A 316 -14.97 1.94 10.95
N GLU A 317 -15.95 2.01 11.83
CA GLU A 317 -17.33 1.61 11.54
C GLU A 317 -18.01 2.45 10.46
N ASP A 318 -17.67 3.74 10.41
CA ASP A 318 -18.09 4.70 9.40
C ASP A 318 -17.44 4.46 8.03
N GLU A 319 -16.38 3.64 7.97
CA GLU A 319 -15.73 3.24 6.71
C GLU A 319 -16.18 1.86 6.20
N ASN A 320 -17.05 1.16 6.93
CA ASN A 320 -17.70 -0.06 6.42
C ASN A 320 -18.89 0.34 5.55
N SER A 321 -18.62 0.51 4.26
CA SER A 321 -19.60 0.90 3.27
C SER A 321 -20.01 -0.26 2.35
N ILE A 322 -21.20 -0.13 1.76
CA ILE A 322 -21.76 -1.05 0.79
C ILE A 322 -22.30 -0.23 -0.39
N ASP A 323 -22.00 -0.64 -1.62
CA ASP A 323 -22.61 -0.02 -2.80
C ASP A 323 -23.95 -0.70 -3.10
N LEU A 324 -25.04 0.06 -3.08
CA LEU A 324 -26.42 -0.39 -3.24
C LEU A 324 -27.11 0.43 -4.34
N ARG A 325 -28.13 -0.13 -4.99
CA ARG A 325 -28.93 0.61 -5.97
C ARG A 325 -30.04 1.35 -5.25
N MET A 326 -30.14 2.66 -5.50
CA MET A 326 -31.17 3.52 -4.91
C MET A 326 -32.44 3.50 -5.76
N ALA A 327 -33.58 3.27 -5.11
CA ALA A 327 -34.92 3.39 -5.67
C ALA A 327 -35.75 4.35 -4.82
N LEU A 328 -36.21 5.46 -5.40
CA LEU A 328 -36.95 6.51 -4.72
C LEU A 328 -38.46 6.30 -4.87
N ASP A 329 -39.16 6.31 -3.74
CA ASP A 329 -40.61 6.24 -3.67
C ASP A 329 -41.15 7.57 -3.13
N PHE A 330 -41.83 8.32 -4.00
CA PHE A 330 -42.34 9.66 -3.70
C PHE A 330 -43.79 9.60 -3.21
N PRO A 331 -44.18 10.46 -2.25
CA PRO A 331 -45.56 10.54 -1.83
C PRO A 331 -46.46 11.00 -2.98
N VAL A 332 -47.63 10.38 -3.06
CA VAL A 332 -48.67 10.75 -4.03
C VAL A 332 -49.60 11.77 -3.38
N VAL A 333 -49.72 12.94 -4.01
CA VAL A 333 -50.61 14.03 -3.59
C VAL A 333 -51.92 13.98 -4.35
N GLN A 334 -53.02 14.21 -3.63
CA GLN A 334 -54.35 14.33 -4.20
C GLN A 334 -54.60 15.78 -4.65
N PRO A 335 -55.11 16.03 -5.86
CA PRO A 335 -55.32 17.38 -6.35
C PRO A 335 -56.29 18.18 -5.49
N ASP A 336 -55.84 19.33 -5.01
CA ASP A 336 -56.62 20.24 -4.21
C ASP A 336 -57.48 21.19 -5.07
N SER A 337 -58.04 22.24 -4.46
CA SER A 337 -58.89 23.21 -5.17
C SER A 337 -58.11 24.05 -6.18
N ILE A 338 -56.84 24.35 -5.88
CA ILE A 338 -55.94 25.15 -6.70
C ILE A 338 -55.46 24.30 -7.88
N ASP A 339 -55.05 23.06 -7.63
CA ASP A 339 -54.62 22.11 -8.66
C ASP A 339 -55.72 21.88 -9.71
N LYS A 340 -56.96 21.68 -9.26
CA LYS A 340 -58.11 21.51 -10.14
C LYS A 340 -58.40 22.74 -10.99
N ALA A 341 -58.22 23.94 -10.43
CA ALA A 341 -58.35 25.19 -11.17
C ALA A 341 -57.27 25.35 -12.26
N GLN A 342 -56.10 24.73 -12.06
CA GLN A 342 -55.01 24.65 -13.04
C GLN A 342 -55.15 23.46 -14.01
N GLY A 343 -56.24 22.69 -13.91
CA GLY A 343 -56.54 21.54 -14.78
C GLY A 343 -55.94 20.21 -14.33
N ILE A 344 -55.29 20.14 -13.18
CA ILE A 344 -54.75 18.90 -12.61
C ILE A 344 -55.87 18.18 -11.86
N THR A 345 -56.28 17.02 -12.38
CA THR A 345 -57.46 16.29 -11.89
C THR A 345 -57.15 14.87 -11.42
N LYS A 346 -55.90 14.40 -11.61
CA LYS A 346 -55.43 13.08 -11.19
C LYS A 346 -54.34 13.21 -10.13
N PRO A 347 -54.20 12.23 -9.21
CA PRO A 347 -53.10 12.19 -8.26
C PRO A 347 -51.74 12.26 -8.99
N TYR A 348 -50.79 12.96 -8.39
CA TYR A 348 -49.44 13.13 -8.93
C TYR A 348 -48.39 12.95 -7.84
N PHE A 349 -47.15 12.66 -8.23
CA PHE A 349 -46.04 12.53 -7.29
C PHE A 349 -45.53 13.91 -6.85
N ASP A 350 -45.36 14.08 -5.55
CA ASP A 350 -44.66 15.24 -5.00
C ASP A 350 -43.16 14.97 -4.99
N TYR A 351 -42.49 15.46 -6.04
CA TYR A 351 -41.04 15.37 -6.19
C TYR A 351 -40.27 16.37 -5.32
N ASP A 352 -40.95 17.29 -4.63
CA ASP A 352 -40.31 18.24 -3.73
C ASP A 352 -40.20 17.70 -2.31
N ALA A 353 -41.14 16.87 -1.88
CA ALA A 353 -41.09 16.12 -0.63
C ALA A 353 -39.90 15.15 -0.57
N VAL A 354 -39.41 14.88 0.64
CA VAL A 354 -38.34 13.90 0.88
C VAL A 354 -38.90 12.49 0.59
N PRO A 355 -38.37 11.75 -0.40
CA PRO A 355 -38.86 10.42 -0.73
C PRO A 355 -38.42 9.35 0.28
N ILE A 356 -39.12 8.21 0.28
CA ILE A 356 -38.58 6.98 0.86
C ILE A 356 -37.50 6.47 -0.10
N CYS A 357 -36.28 6.38 0.38
CA CYS A 357 -35.17 5.84 -0.40
C CYS A 357 -34.96 4.36 -0.08
N ASN A 358 -35.39 3.49 -0.98
CA ASN A 358 -35.18 2.05 -0.90
C ASN A 358 -33.81 1.68 -1.50
N LEU A 359 -33.10 0.78 -0.82
CA LEU A 359 -31.82 0.26 -1.24
C LEU A 359 -31.99 -1.18 -1.73
N LEU A 360 -31.49 -1.45 -2.92
CA LEU A 360 -31.57 -2.75 -3.59
C LEU A 360 -30.17 -3.37 -3.73
N VAL A 361 -30.09 -4.68 -3.56
CA VAL A 361 -28.86 -5.48 -3.67
C VAL A 361 -28.87 -6.34 -4.94
N PHE A 362 -27.70 -6.50 -5.56
CA PHE A 362 -27.53 -7.27 -6.78
C PHE A 362 -27.50 -8.78 -6.50
N LEU A 363 -28.33 -9.55 -7.21
CA LEU A 363 -28.43 -11.01 -7.06
C LEU A 363 -27.70 -11.83 -8.15
N GLY A 364 -27.02 -11.15 -9.07
CA GLY A 364 -26.38 -11.75 -10.24
C GLY A 364 -27.16 -11.52 -11.53
N ASP A 365 -26.50 -11.79 -12.65
CA ASP A 365 -27.06 -11.56 -13.98
C ASP A 365 -28.34 -12.36 -14.18
N ASN A 366 -29.36 -11.74 -14.78
CA ASN A 366 -30.71 -12.29 -15.03
C ASN A 366 -31.65 -12.41 -13.82
N LYS A 367 -31.30 -11.81 -12.67
CA LYS A 367 -32.22 -11.66 -11.54
C LYS A 367 -32.50 -10.18 -11.28
N GLN A 368 -33.72 -9.87 -10.85
CA GLN A 368 -34.03 -8.52 -10.38
C GLN A 368 -33.33 -8.27 -9.04
N ASP A 369 -32.86 -7.03 -8.87
CA ASP A 369 -32.27 -6.58 -7.62
C ASP A 369 -33.31 -6.70 -6.49
N LYS A 370 -32.85 -7.16 -5.33
CA LYS A 370 -33.72 -7.46 -4.19
C LYS A 370 -33.71 -6.29 -3.23
N TYR A 371 -34.87 -5.95 -2.66
CA TYR A 371 -34.95 -5.02 -1.55
C TYR A 371 -34.06 -5.47 -0.37
N PHE A 372 -33.20 -4.56 0.09
CA PHE A 372 -32.26 -4.78 1.18
C PHE A 372 -32.63 -3.97 2.42
N GLY A 373 -32.99 -2.70 2.25
CA GLY A 373 -33.33 -1.80 3.35
C GLY A 373 -33.68 -0.42 2.82
N SER A 374 -33.76 0.58 3.70
CA SER A 374 -34.03 1.96 3.31
C SER A 374 -32.97 2.92 3.87
N MET A 375 -32.54 3.87 3.04
CA MET A 375 -31.60 4.92 3.40
C MET A 375 -32.33 6.09 4.07
N HIS A 376 -31.78 6.59 5.17
CA HIS A 376 -32.30 7.77 5.83
C HIS A 376 -31.81 9.03 5.11
N ILE A 377 -32.74 9.71 4.43
CA ILE A 377 -32.54 11.01 3.79
C ILE A 377 -33.18 12.09 4.68
N ASP A 378 -32.43 13.14 5.00
CA ASP A 378 -32.94 14.35 5.65
C ASP A 378 -33.15 15.47 4.63
N GLU A 379 -33.79 16.56 5.05
CA GLU A 379 -34.13 17.68 4.17
C GLU A 379 -32.89 18.34 3.53
N GLU A 380 -31.77 18.39 4.26
CA GLU A 380 -30.52 18.97 3.78
C GLU A 380 -29.92 18.11 2.66
N LEU A 381 -29.81 16.80 2.87
CA LEU A 381 -29.33 15.86 1.85
C LEU A 381 -30.25 15.85 0.63
N TRP A 382 -31.57 15.89 0.84
CA TRP A 382 -32.53 15.95 -0.27
C TRP A 382 -32.39 17.23 -1.09
N THR A 383 -32.12 18.36 -0.42
CA THR A 383 -31.85 19.63 -1.08
C THR A 383 -30.56 19.56 -1.91
N ASP A 384 -29.49 18.93 -1.40
CA ASP A 384 -28.26 18.67 -2.18
C ASP A 384 -28.56 17.83 -3.42
N PHE A 385 -29.33 16.75 -3.26
CA PHE A 385 -29.71 15.88 -4.38
C PHE A 385 -30.47 16.67 -5.45
N LYS A 386 -31.49 17.46 -5.06
CA LYS A 386 -32.24 18.30 -6.01
C LYS A 386 -31.35 19.34 -6.71
N SER A 387 -30.36 19.91 -6.01
CA SER A 387 -29.46 20.94 -6.57
C SER A 387 -28.59 20.45 -7.73
N ARG A 388 -28.36 19.14 -7.83
CA ARG A 388 -27.55 18.52 -8.89
C ARG A 388 -28.25 18.50 -10.25
N LEU A 389 -29.58 18.64 -10.29
CA LEU A 389 -30.38 18.62 -11.52
C LEU A 389 -30.16 17.37 -12.39
N GLU A 390 -29.91 16.23 -11.73
CA GLU A 390 -29.69 14.92 -12.37
C GLU A 390 -30.76 13.92 -11.89
N PRO A 391 -31.15 12.94 -12.72
CA PRO A 391 -31.98 11.83 -12.28
C PRO A 391 -31.31 11.05 -11.15
N MET A 392 -32.01 10.88 -10.02
CA MET A 392 -31.47 10.21 -8.84
C MET A 392 -31.83 8.73 -8.77
N ASN A 393 -32.98 8.35 -9.33
CA ASN A 393 -33.47 6.98 -9.29
C ASN A 393 -32.54 6.02 -10.05
N ASP A 394 -32.46 4.77 -9.59
CA ASP A 394 -31.66 3.67 -10.16
C ASP A 394 -30.14 3.86 -10.16
N ARG A 395 -29.63 4.92 -9.51
CA ARG A 395 -28.18 5.13 -9.34
C ARG A 395 -27.59 4.22 -8.28
N ILE A 396 -26.32 3.86 -8.46
CA ILE A 396 -25.55 3.16 -7.44
C ILE A 396 -25.01 4.20 -6.45
N VAL A 397 -25.28 3.97 -5.18
CA VAL A 397 -24.84 4.80 -4.06
C VAL A 397 -24.03 3.95 -3.09
N GLU A 398 -22.96 4.52 -2.57
CA GLU A 398 -22.24 3.95 -1.45
C GLU A 398 -22.89 4.42 -0.16
N CYS A 399 -23.24 3.47 0.71
CA CYS A 399 -23.92 3.71 1.97
C CYS A 399 -23.12 3.14 3.13
N TYR A 400 -23.18 3.79 4.29
CA TYR A 400 -22.63 3.27 5.56
C TYR A 400 -23.72 3.26 6.64
N MET A 401 -23.50 2.51 7.72
CA MET A 401 -24.43 2.44 8.85
C MET A 401 -23.99 3.43 9.95
N ASP A 402 -24.89 4.34 10.36
CA ASP A 402 -24.61 5.26 11.46
C ASP A 402 -24.76 4.60 12.85
N GLU A 403 -24.42 5.35 13.91
CA GLU A 403 -24.53 4.89 15.30
C GLU A 403 -25.97 4.53 15.71
N HIS A 404 -26.97 5.09 15.04
CA HIS A 404 -28.39 4.83 15.24
C HIS A 404 -28.91 3.66 14.40
N LYS A 405 -28.01 2.91 13.74
CA LYS A 405 -28.33 1.79 12.84
C LYS A 405 -29.20 2.20 11.66
N ARG A 406 -28.95 3.39 11.11
CA ARG A 406 -29.58 3.89 9.88
C ARG A 406 -28.56 3.89 8.75
N TRP A 407 -28.99 3.49 7.56
CA TRP A 407 -28.19 3.64 6.35
C TRP A 407 -28.12 5.12 5.96
N ARG A 408 -26.91 5.62 5.75
CA ARG A 408 -26.62 7.00 5.35
C ARG A 408 -25.89 7.03 4.03
N PHE A 409 -26.13 8.08 3.26
CA PHE A 409 -25.45 8.33 2.00
C PHE A 409 -23.98 8.67 2.25
N MET A 410 -23.08 8.08 1.46
CA MET A 410 -21.66 8.41 1.44
C MET A 410 -21.29 9.12 0.15
N LYS A 411 -21.51 8.47 -1.00
CA LYS A 411 -21.25 9.04 -2.33
C LYS A 411 -21.99 8.31 -3.44
N PHE A 412 -22.10 8.95 -4.60
CA PHE A 412 -22.51 8.29 -5.84
C PHE A 412 -21.36 7.43 -6.40
N ARG A 413 -21.70 6.29 -6.98
CA ARG A 413 -20.78 5.33 -7.60
C ARG A 413 -21.06 5.21 -9.08
N ASP A 414 -20.89 6.32 -9.79
CA ASP A 414 -21.09 6.38 -11.24
C ASP A 414 -20.03 5.56 -12.02
N ASP A 415 -18.97 5.11 -11.32
CA ASP A 415 -17.99 4.15 -11.82
C ASP A 415 -18.54 2.71 -11.91
N LYS A 416 -19.76 2.45 -11.41
CA LYS A 416 -20.35 1.11 -11.31
C LYS A 416 -21.70 1.01 -12.02
N GLU A 417 -21.84 -0.06 -12.78
CA GLU A 417 -23.12 -0.41 -13.43
C GLU A 417 -24.06 -1.18 -12.47
N THR A 418 -23.49 -1.90 -11.50
CA THR A 418 -24.23 -2.77 -10.59
C THR A 418 -23.88 -2.49 -9.12
N ALA A 419 -24.87 -2.73 -8.25
CA ALA A 419 -24.68 -2.76 -6.82
C ALA A 419 -23.75 -3.93 -6.41
N ASN A 420 -23.30 -3.93 -5.16
CA ASN A 420 -22.58 -5.08 -4.62
C ASN A 420 -23.45 -6.34 -4.67
N HIS A 421 -22.84 -7.47 -5.02
CA HIS A 421 -23.49 -8.77 -4.97
C HIS A 421 -23.90 -9.11 -3.53
N VAL A 422 -25.02 -9.82 -3.35
CA VAL A 422 -25.57 -10.19 -2.04
C VAL A 422 -24.55 -10.81 -1.09
N SER A 423 -23.66 -11.67 -1.59
CA SER A 423 -22.60 -12.28 -0.76
C SER A 423 -21.61 -11.26 -0.19
N THR A 424 -21.32 -10.18 -0.94
CA THR A 424 -20.47 -9.08 -0.47
C THR A 424 -21.21 -8.29 0.60
N VAL A 425 -22.49 -8.00 0.38
CA VAL A 425 -23.33 -7.32 1.36
C VAL A 425 -23.42 -8.10 2.66
N GLU A 426 -23.69 -9.41 2.60
CA GLU A 426 -23.71 -10.30 3.78
C GLU A 426 -22.38 -10.28 4.54
N SER A 427 -21.25 -10.32 3.83
CA SER A 427 -19.93 -10.26 4.46
C SER A 427 -19.64 -8.91 5.14
N VAL A 428 -20.10 -7.80 4.56
CA VAL A 428 -19.96 -6.48 5.19
C VAL A 428 -20.91 -6.36 6.38
N MET A 429 -22.14 -6.88 6.28
CA MET A 429 -23.10 -6.92 7.37
C MET A 429 -22.57 -7.71 8.57
N GLU A 430 -21.95 -8.88 8.35
CA GLU A 430 -21.28 -9.63 9.43
C GLU A 430 -20.20 -8.78 10.11
N SER A 431 -19.45 -7.98 9.33
CA SER A 431 -18.43 -7.06 9.87
C SER A 431 -19.03 -5.87 10.65
N ILE A 432 -20.23 -5.41 10.27
CA ILE A 432 -20.97 -4.36 10.97
C ILE A 432 -21.62 -4.91 12.24
N GLU A 433 -22.09 -6.16 12.23
CA GLU A 433 -22.70 -6.82 13.39
C GLU A 433 -21.65 -7.23 14.43
N ASP A 434 -20.52 -7.79 14.00
CA ASP A 434 -19.38 -8.13 14.85
C ASP A 434 -18.48 -6.90 15.16
N ARG A 435 -19.12 -5.71 15.21
CA ARG A 435 -18.52 -4.39 15.38
C ARG A 435 -17.46 -4.42 16.45
N VAL A 436 -16.24 -4.03 16.10
CA VAL A 436 -15.17 -3.72 17.04
C VAL A 436 -14.83 -2.26 16.86
N THR A 437 -15.12 -1.44 17.87
CA THR A 437 -14.86 0.00 17.79
C THR A 437 -13.39 0.31 18.04
N LYS A 438 -13.01 1.57 17.80
CA LYS A 438 -11.71 2.09 18.20
C LYS A 438 -11.50 1.96 19.72
N GLU A 439 -12.54 2.27 20.49
CA GLU A 439 -12.56 2.24 21.95
C GLU A 439 -12.39 0.80 22.46
N ASP A 440 -12.99 -0.18 21.80
CA ASP A 440 -12.81 -1.60 22.12
C ASP A 440 -11.33 -2.03 21.99
N LEU A 441 -10.66 -1.61 20.91
CA LEU A 441 -9.24 -1.89 20.69
C LEU A 441 -8.34 -1.25 21.76
N ILE A 442 -8.64 -0.01 22.15
CA ILE A 442 -7.91 0.70 23.22
C ILE A 442 -8.15 0.01 24.57
N ALA A 443 -9.40 -0.36 24.86
CA ALA A 443 -9.78 -0.98 26.13
C ALA A 443 -9.13 -2.35 26.35
N ILE A 444 -8.94 -3.16 25.30
CA ILE A 444 -8.29 -4.48 25.41
C ILE A 444 -6.76 -4.41 25.47
N ALA A 445 -6.15 -3.30 25.03
CA ALA A 445 -4.70 -3.17 24.90
C ALA A 445 -3.91 -3.50 26.19
N PRO A 446 -4.31 -3.09 27.41
CA PRO A 446 -3.63 -3.48 28.63
C PRO A 446 -3.58 -4.99 28.85
N LYS A 447 -4.67 -5.72 28.55
CA LYS A 447 -4.71 -7.20 28.65
C LYS A 447 -3.76 -7.84 27.65
N ILE A 448 -3.77 -7.37 26.39
CA ILE A 448 -2.85 -7.83 25.35
C ILE A 448 -1.40 -7.63 25.81
N ARG A 449 -1.07 -6.47 26.37
CA ARG A 449 0.28 -6.15 26.86
C ARG A 449 0.75 -7.12 27.94
N VAL A 450 -0.10 -7.42 28.92
CA VAL A 450 0.25 -8.36 30.00
C VAL A 450 0.55 -9.75 29.43
N GLU A 451 -0.31 -10.29 28.58
CA GLU A 451 -0.12 -11.62 28.01
C GLU A 451 1.07 -11.69 27.04
N TRP A 452 1.27 -10.63 26.23
CA TRP A 452 2.44 -10.51 25.37
C TRP A 452 3.75 -10.51 26.18
N LYS A 453 3.80 -9.76 27.29
CA LYS A 453 4.98 -9.71 28.17
C LYS A 453 5.25 -11.05 28.85
N LYS A 454 4.21 -11.81 29.23
CA LYS A 454 4.36 -13.18 29.73
C LYS A 454 4.99 -14.09 28.67
N ARG A 455 4.51 -14.05 27.42
CA ARG A 455 5.09 -14.82 26.30
C ARG A 455 6.53 -14.42 26.00
N GLU A 456 6.83 -13.11 26.00
CA GLU A 456 8.18 -12.60 25.79
C GLU A 456 9.15 -13.13 26.85
N ALA A 457 8.77 -13.09 28.13
CA ALA A 457 9.58 -13.61 29.22
C ALA A 457 9.81 -15.12 29.10
N ALA A 458 8.76 -15.89 28.77
CA ALA A 458 8.85 -17.33 28.56
C ALA A 458 9.77 -17.68 27.38
N ALA A 459 9.68 -16.93 26.27
CA ALA A 459 10.57 -17.12 25.12
C ALA A 459 12.03 -16.84 25.49
N LYS A 460 12.31 -15.73 26.19
CA LYS A 460 13.68 -15.41 26.66
C LYS A 460 14.24 -16.47 27.59
N ALA A 461 13.42 -16.98 28.52
CA ALA A 461 13.83 -18.04 29.43
C ALA A 461 14.18 -19.34 28.68
N ARG A 462 13.39 -19.71 27.67
CA ARG A 462 13.66 -20.86 26.80
C ARG A 462 14.96 -20.68 26.02
N ASP A 463 15.15 -19.52 25.38
CA ASP A 463 16.36 -19.24 24.59
C ASP A 463 17.62 -19.28 25.47
N GLN A 464 17.55 -18.75 26.70
CA GLN A 464 18.64 -18.83 27.68
C GLN A 464 18.94 -20.28 28.11
N ALA A 465 17.90 -21.10 28.33
CA ALA A 465 18.06 -22.51 28.67
C ALA A 465 18.69 -23.30 27.52
N ASP A 466 18.26 -23.07 26.27
CA ASP A 466 18.82 -23.70 25.08
C ASP A 466 20.28 -23.32 24.87
N GLN A 467 20.63 -22.05 25.06
CA GLN A 467 22.01 -21.55 24.98
C GLN A 467 22.89 -22.18 26.06
N ALA A 468 22.41 -22.27 27.30
CA ALA A 468 23.13 -22.92 28.40
C ALA A 468 23.35 -24.42 28.14
N ALA A 469 22.34 -25.12 27.60
CA ALA A 469 22.45 -26.52 27.22
C ALA A 469 23.48 -26.73 26.09
N LEU A 470 23.52 -25.85 25.09
CA LEU A 470 24.50 -25.90 24.01
C LEU A 470 25.93 -25.67 24.53
N ASN A 471 26.13 -24.70 25.42
CA ASN A 471 27.43 -24.42 26.03
C ASN A 471 27.92 -25.59 26.88
N ASN A 472 27.03 -26.22 27.65
CA ASN A 472 27.37 -27.42 28.42
C ASN A 472 27.74 -28.62 27.52
N LYS A 473 27.08 -28.80 26.38
CA LYS A 473 27.45 -29.83 25.39
C LYS A 473 28.84 -29.58 24.80
N LYS A 474 29.16 -28.32 24.45
CA LYS A 474 30.49 -27.94 23.95
C LYS A 474 31.58 -28.23 24.98
N ARG A 475 31.39 -27.81 26.24
CA ARG A 475 32.36 -28.08 27.31
C ARG A 475 32.60 -29.56 27.53
N LYS A 476 31.54 -30.39 27.54
CA LYS A 476 31.69 -31.85 27.66
C LYS A 476 32.42 -32.47 26.47
N ALA A 477 32.23 -31.96 25.26
CA ALA A 477 32.93 -32.44 24.07
C ALA A 477 34.43 -32.09 24.12
N GLU A 478 34.78 -30.89 24.59
CA GLU A 478 36.17 -30.46 24.81
C GLU A 478 36.87 -31.30 25.90
N GLU A 479 36.18 -31.54 27.02
CA GLU A 479 36.69 -32.43 28.09
C GLU A 479 36.89 -33.89 27.62
N GLN A 480 36.13 -34.34 26.61
CA GLN A 480 36.28 -35.67 26.01
C GLN A 480 37.39 -35.73 24.95
N SER A 481 37.64 -34.65 24.22
CA SER A 481 38.77 -34.58 23.27
C SER A 481 40.11 -34.53 23.98
N ASP A 482 40.20 -33.86 25.14
CA ASP A 482 41.43 -33.77 25.93
C ASP A 482 41.79 -35.07 26.66
N ARG A 483 40.87 -36.04 26.73
CA ARG A 483 41.09 -37.37 27.32
C ARG A 483 41.50 -38.45 26.30
N ARG A 484 41.66 -38.11 25.01
CA ARG A 484 42.15 -39.06 24.00
C ARG A 484 43.68 -39.15 24.08
N PRO A 485 44.28 -40.30 24.46
CA PRO A 485 45.73 -40.44 24.49
C PRO A 485 46.31 -40.32 23.07
N SER A 486 47.39 -39.54 22.95
CA SER A 486 48.15 -39.36 21.71
C SER A 486 48.59 -40.72 21.15
N PRO A 487 48.46 -40.98 19.84
CA PRO A 487 48.95 -42.23 19.25
C PRO A 487 50.46 -42.29 19.44
N THR A 488 50.93 -43.28 20.19
CA THR A 488 52.34 -43.59 20.37
C THR A 488 53.01 -43.80 19.01
N PRO A 489 54.18 -43.21 18.73
CA PRO A 489 54.87 -43.41 17.46
C PRO A 489 55.22 -44.90 17.29
N PRO A 490 55.11 -45.47 16.09
CA PRO A 490 55.50 -46.85 15.86
C PRO A 490 57.01 -46.99 16.10
N GLY A 491 57.36 -47.79 17.10
CA GLY A 491 58.74 -48.07 17.49
C GLY A 491 59.53 -48.66 16.33
N GLY A 492 60.69 -48.07 16.07
CA GLY A 492 61.73 -48.67 15.23
C GLY A 492 62.18 -50.00 15.83
N LYS A 493 62.24 -51.03 14.99
CA LYS A 493 62.94 -52.28 15.30
C LYS A 493 64.41 -52.16 14.88
N PRO A 494 65.31 -52.84 15.62
CA PRO A 494 66.76 -52.64 15.56
C PRO A 494 67.40 -53.08 14.24
#